data_AF-A0A0Q8Q4Q2-F1
#
_entry.id   AF-A0A0Q8Q4Q2-F1
#
_cell.length_a   1.000
_cell.length_b   1.000
_cell.length_c   1.000
_cell.angle_alpha   90.00
_cell.angle_beta   90.00
_cell.angle_gamma   90.00
#
_symmetry.space_group_name_H-M   'P 1'
#
loop_
_entity.id
_entity.type
_entity.pdbx_description
1 polymer ?
#
loop_
_entity_poly.entity_id
_entity_poly.type
_entity_poly.pdbx_seq_one_letter_code
_entity_poly.pdbx_strand_id
1 'polypeptide(L)'
;MNIRADALRLAVFGTVGLLILALLHLTLGETRVGPTKSFRVVMADVSGLETGDVVRIAGVRVGQVDGLDVGDGNRVEVAFHVDDDQVLTDATEVLVRYENLLGDRYLELQQPPEVGTPLAAGATIPLDRTTPALDLDVLLNGFRPLFRGLEPSEVNELATNLIATLQGRGGTVESLLARTSSLTNGLADDSTAITSLIDNLDVLLGSLDTRDLQLRQTIGQFQELVSGLAKDKDPIAGSITSINQMAAALADLFTDGREPFKRTLIAVKDLAELLNTNTKTLNKVLKSLPGAYEVLDRIGSHGNTFNFYLCAVQVVISGPGGKPIKTPMVRSQTERCQS
;
A
#
# COMPACT_ATOMS: atom_id res chain seq x y z
N MET A 1 70.65 0.57 -12.17
CA MET A 1 69.33 1.24 -12.22
C MET A 1 69.20 1.94 -13.56
N ASN A 2 68.38 1.40 -14.47
CA ASN A 2 68.17 1.99 -15.79
C ASN A 2 66.95 2.91 -15.72
N ILE A 3 67.20 4.15 -15.28
CA ILE A 3 66.18 5.20 -15.05
C ILE A 3 65.21 5.35 -16.23
N ARG A 4 65.68 5.16 -17.47
CA ARG A 4 64.84 5.23 -18.68
C ARG A 4 63.83 4.08 -18.80
N ALA A 5 64.21 2.86 -18.40
CA ALA A 5 63.33 1.70 -18.44
C ALA A 5 62.24 1.79 -17.35
N ASP A 6 62.62 2.28 -16.18
CA ASP A 6 61.69 2.48 -15.06
C ASP A 6 60.71 3.63 -15.36
N ALA A 7 61.17 4.72 -15.99
CA ALA A 7 60.31 5.81 -16.47
C ALA A 7 59.31 5.35 -17.55
N LEU A 8 59.74 4.50 -18.50
CA LEU A 8 58.85 3.94 -19.52
C LEU A 8 57.76 3.05 -18.90
N ARG A 9 58.13 2.21 -17.94
CA ARG A 9 57.17 1.34 -17.22
C ARG A 9 56.15 2.17 -16.45
N LEU A 10 56.59 3.24 -15.77
CA LEU A 10 55.69 4.14 -15.07
C LEU A 10 54.74 4.87 -16.03
N ALA A 11 55.24 5.34 -17.18
CA ALA A 11 54.41 5.99 -18.19
C ALA A 11 53.35 5.02 -18.76
N VAL A 12 53.74 3.79 -19.10
CA VAL A 12 52.81 2.76 -19.58
C VAL A 12 51.76 2.44 -18.52
N PHE A 13 52.17 2.24 -17.26
CA PHE A 13 51.24 2.00 -16.16
C PHE A 13 50.26 3.15 -15.96
N GLY A 14 50.74 4.40 -15.98
CA GLY A 14 49.89 5.59 -15.87
C GLY A 14 48.90 5.71 -17.03
N THR A 15 49.34 5.41 -18.24
CA THR A 15 48.48 5.47 -19.43
C THR A 15 47.40 4.39 -19.39
N VAL A 16 47.76 3.16 -19.02
CA VAL A 16 46.81 2.05 -18.86
C VAL A 16 45.83 2.35 -17.71
N GLY A 17 46.32 2.88 -16.58
CA GLY A 17 45.47 3.29 -15.46
C GLY A 17 44.45 4.35 -15.86
N LEU A 18 44.87 5.39 -16.59
CA LEU A 18 43.98 6.41 -17.14
C LEU A 18 42.96 5.84 -18.13
N LEU A 19 43.36 4.91 -19.00
CA LEU A 19 42.45 4.25 -19.93
C LEU A 19 41.40 3.41 -19.21
N ILE A 20 41.78 2.68 -18.16
CA ILE A 20 40.84 1.90 -17.34
C ILE A 20 39.89 2.83 -16.59
N LEU A 21 40.39 3.93 -16.01
CA LEU A 21 39.57 4.95 -15.35
C LEU A 21 38.57 5.59 -16.32
N ALA A 22 39.02 5.94 -17.52
CA ALA A 22 38.15 6.48 -18.56
C ALA A 22 37.10 5.45 -19.01
N LEU A 23 37.49 4.20 -19.20
CA LEU A 23 36.58 3.12 -19.56
C LEU A 23 35.53 2.88 -18.47
N LEU A 24 35.95 2.79 -17.21
CA LEU A 24 35.04 2.65 -16.07
C LEU A 24 34.08 3.82 -15.99
N HIS A 25 34.56 5.05 -16.20
CA HIS A 25 33.71 6.23 -16.22
C HIS A 25 32.71 6.21 -17.38
N LEU A 26 33.08 5.68 -18.54
CA LEU A 26 32.16 5.53 -19.68
C LEU A 26 31.15 4.39 -19.51
N THR A 27 31.52 3.32 -18.80
CA THR A 27 30.64 2.14 -18.62
C THR A 27 29.74 2.24 -17.40
N LEU A 28 30.22 2.86 -16.32
CA LEU A 28 29.50 3.04 -15.05
C LEU A 28 28.94 4.45 -14.90
N GLY A 29 29.49 5.41 -15.65
CA GLY A 29 28.91 6.74 -15.75
C GLY A 29 27.54 6.59 -16.39
N GLU A 30 26.52 6.84 -15.58
CA GLU A 30 25.13 6.99 -16.00
C GLU A 30 24.91 8.24 -16.88
N THR A 31 25.98 8.82 -17.42
CA THR A 31 26.01 9.96 -18.33
C THR A 31 25.69 9.47 -19.74
N ARG A 32 24.43 9.61 -20.16
CA ARG A 32 24.07 9.51 -21.57
C ARG A 32 24.75 10.66 -22.32
N VAL A 33 25.66 10.33 -23.23
CA VAL A 33 26.24 11.29 -24.17
C VAL A 33 25.33 11.32 -25.40
N GLY A 34 24.39 12.25 -25.42
CA GLY A 34 23.43 12.44 -26.51
C GLY A 34 22.99 13.91 -26.62
N PRO A 35 22.33 14.29 -27.72
CA PRO A 35 21.69 15.60 -27.80
C PRO A 35 20.57 15.70 -26.75
N THR A 36 20.54 16.80 -26.02
CA THR A 36 19.56 17.06 -24.95
C THR A 36 18.95 18.45 -25.14
N LYS A 37 17.74 18.64 -24.58
CA LYS A 37 17.06 19.93 -24.49
C LYS A 37 16.99 20.34 -23.03
N SER A 38 17.47 21.54 -22.72
CA SER A 38 17.37 22.12 -21.38
C SER A 38 16.02 22.80 -21.18
N PHE A 39 15.50 22.74 -19.96
CA PHE A 39 14.28 23.38 -19.50
C PHE A 39 14.49 23.92 -18.09
N ARG A 40 13.59 24.81 -17.67
CA ARG A 40 13.54 25.32 -16.31
C ARG A 40 12.15 25.13 -15.74
N VAL A 41 12.07 24.99 -14.42
CA VAL A 41 10.79 24.91 -13.72
C VAL A 41 10.85 25.73 -12.43
N VAL A 42 9.80 26.48 -12.15
CA VAL A 42 9.68 27.28 -10.93
C VAL A 42 8.83 26.53 -9.92
N MET A 43 9.39 26.19 -8.76
CA MET A 43 8.70 25.41 -7.72
C MET A 43 8.66 26.17 -6.39
N ALA A 44 7.62 25.91 -5.59
CA ALA A 44 7.49 26.48 -4.25
C ALA A 44 8.40 25.79 -3.23
N ASP A 45 8.62 24.49 -3.41
CA ASP A 45 9.49 23.67 -2.57
C ASP A 45 10.10 22.53 -3.39
N VAL A 46 11.40 22.34 -3.20
CA VAL A 46 12.23 21.31 -3.85
C VAL A 46 13.01 20.49 -2.81
N SER A 47 12.51 20.46 -1.57
CA SER A 47 13.20 19.82 -0.45
C SER A 47 13.65 18.38 -0.76
N GLY A 48 14.97 18.18 -0.65
CA GLY A 48 15.66 16.91 -0.92
C GLY A 48 16.02 16.67 -2.39
N LEU A 49 15.66 17.55 -3.32
CA LEU A 49 16.12 17.47 -4.71
C LEU A 49 17.54 18.04 -4.83
N GLU A 50 18.42 17.30 -5.48
CA GLU A 50 19.83 17.64 -5.65
C GLU A 50 20.23 17.76 -7.13
N THR A 51 21.37 18.40 -7.38
CA THR A 51 21.97 18.43 -8.71
C THR A 51 22.46 17.04 -9.06
N GLY A 52 22.07 16.54 -10.22
CA GLY A 52 22.35 15.17 -10.63
C GLY A 52 21.18 14.20 -10.42
N ASP A 53 20.10 14.62 -9.75
CA ASP A 53 18.91 13.80 -9.60
C ASP A 53 18.26 13.48 -10.95
N VAL A 54 17.60 12.33 -11.01
CA VAL A 54 17.05 11.80 -12.25
C VAL A 54 15.78 12.55 -12.65
N VAL A 55 15.59 12.78 -13.95
CA VAL A 55 14.32 13.24 -14.52
C VAL A 55 13.62 12.06 -15.18
N ARG A 56 12.33 11.84 -14.88
CA ARG A 56 11.54 10.70 -15.37
C ARG A 56 10.24 11.11 -16.03
N ILE A 57 9.86 10.40 -17.09
CA ILE A 57 8.51 10.39 -17.66
C ILE A 57 7.94 8.99 -17.49
N ALA A 58 6.76 8.86 -16.87
CA ALA A 58 6.11 7.56 -16.65
C ALA A 58 7.02 6.49 -16.02
N GLY A 59 7.92 6.91 -15.12
CA GLY A 59 8.88 6.01 -14.44
C GLY A 59 10.17 5.70 -15.23
N VAL A 60 10.27 6.12 -16.48
CA VAL A 60 11.48 5.94 -17.31
C VAL A 60 12.38 7.16 -17.17
N ARG A 61 13.68 6.95 -16.94
CA ARG A 61 14.69 8.02 -16.95
C ARG A 61 14.83 8.61 -18.34
N VAL A 62 14.66 9.93 -18.42
CA VAL A 62 14.74 10.71 -19.67
C VAL A 62 15.70 11.90 -19.58
N GLY A 63 16.33 12.11 -18.42
CA GLY A 63 17.15 13.30 -18.20
C GLY A 63 17.73 13.38 -16.80
N GLN A 64 18.21 14.57 -16.45
CA GLN A 64 18.87 14.86 -15.17
C GLN A 64 18.70 16.34 -14.77
N VAL A 65 18.70 16.59 -13.47
CA VAL A 65 18.71 17.93 -12.87
C VAL A 65 20.11 18.53 -13.01
N ASP A 66 20.21 19.70 -13.62
CA ASP A 66 21.45 20.43 -13.88
C ASP A 66 21.84 21.37 -12.74
N GLY A 67 20.85 21.90 -12.03
CA GLY A 67 21.08 22.84 -10.94
C GLY A 67 19.80 23.37 -10.31
N LEU A 68 19.94 23.91 -9.10
CA LEU A 68 18.87 24.56 -8.36
C LEU A 68 19.33 25.96 -7.96
N ASP A 69 18.51 26.96 -8.22
CA ASP A 69 18.77 28.36 -7.85
C ASP A 69 17.58 28.93 -7.08
N VAL A 70 17.85 29.67 -6.01
CA VAL A 70 16.82 30.29 -5.20
C VAL A 70 16.48 31.64 -5.83
N GLY A 71 15.35 31.68 -6.52
CA GLY A 71 14.84 32.89 -7.15
C GLY A 71 14.12 33.83 -6.18
N ASP A 72 13.58 34.92 -6.73
CA ASP A 72 12.85 35.90 -5.95
C ASP A 72 11.51 35.35 -5.39
N GLY A 73 11.16 35.79 -4.18
CA GLY A 73 9.85 35.51 -3.59
C GLY A 73 9.69 34.11 -2.99
N ASN A 74 10.77 33.53 -2.45
CA ASN A 74 10.78 32.21 -1.80
C ASN A 74 10.36 31.08 -2.76
N ARG A 75 10.88 31.15 -3.99
CA ARG A 75 10.69 30.15 -5.05
C ARG A 75 12.04 29.63 -5.49
N VAL A 76 12.07 28.38 -5.96
CA VAL A 76 13.28 27.76 -6.48
C VAL A 76 13.10 27.51 -7.97
N GLU A 77 14.06 27.95 -8.76
CA GLU A 77 14.19 27.62 -10.17
C GLU A 77 15.08 26.38 -10.28
N VAL A 78 14.54 25.31 -10.88
CA VAL A 78 15.28 24.08 -11.14
C VAL A 78 15.59 24.04 -12.64
N ALA A 79 16.87 23.96 -12.97
CA ALA A 79 17.34 23.69 -14.32
C ALA A 79 17.50 22.19 -14.50
N PHE A 80 16.99 21.65 -15.60
CA PHE A 80 17.12 20.25 -15.94
C PHE A 80 17.15 20.06 -17.45
N HIS A 81 17.67 18.93 -17.91
CA HIS A 81 17.65 18.57 -19.32
C HIS A 81 16.95 17.23 -19.51
N VAL A 82 16.41 17.03 -20.72
CA VAL A 82 15.85 15.77 -21.19
C VAL A 82 16.44 15.40 -22.54
N ASP A 83 16.41 14.11 -22.88
CA ASP A 83 16.82 13.58 -24.18
C ASP A 83 16.02 14.28 -25.32
N ASP A 84 16.67 14.53 -26.47
CA ASP A 84 16.11 15.30 -27.60
C ASP A 84 14.85 14.67 -28.24
N ASP A 85 14.66 13.37 -28.05
CA ASP A 85 13.49 12.61 -28.50
C ASP A 85 12.24 12.85 -27.64
N GLN A 86 12.38 13.48 -26.48
CA GLN A 86 11.27 13.88 -25.64
C GLN A 86 10.70 15.23 -26.07
N VAL A 87 9.37 15.30 -26.13
CA VAL A 87 8.62 16.52 -26.44
C VAL A 87 7.85 16.92 -25.21
N LEU A 88 8.24 18.01 -24.55
CA LEU A 88 7.46 18.63 -23.48
C LEU A 88 6.49 19.65 -24.06
N THR A 89 5.34 19.80 -23.43
CA THR A 89 4.28 20.73 -23.82
C THR A 89 4.00 21.74 -22.72
N ASP A 90 3.31 22.82 -23.05
CA ASP A 90 2.77 23.79 -22.09
C ASP A 90 1.82 23.18 -21.04
N ALA A 91 1.27 22.00 -21.32
CA ALA A 91 0.45 21.21 -20.41
C ALA A 91 1.27 20.29 -19.48
N THR A 92 2.59 20.17 -19.67
CA THR A 92 3.43 19.27 -18.86
C THR A 92 3.47 19.72 -17.41
N GLU A 93 3.17 18.79 -16.50
CA GLU A 93 3.26 18.99 -15.05
C GLU A 93 4.56 18.42 -14.51
N VAL A 94 5.11 19.07 -13.49
CA VAL A 94 6.39 18.69 -12.88
C VAL A 94 6.22 18.44 -11.40
N LEU A 95 6.68 17.28 -10.93
CA LEU A 95 6.51 16.84 -9.54
C LEU A 95 7.85 16.40 -8.97
N VAL A 96 8.16 16.79 -7.74
CA VAL A 96 9.28 16.21 -7.00
C VAL A 96 8.78 15.01 -6.19
N ARG A 97 9.39 13.84 -6.41
CA ARG A 97 8.96 12.59 -5.78
C ARG A 97 10.12 11.85 -5.14
N TYR A 98 9.78 11.02 -4.15
CA TYR A 98 10.74 10.11 -3.53
C TYR A 98 11.14 9.02 -4.52
N GLU A 99 12.45 8.83 -4.68
CA GLU A 99 13.04 7.69 -5.37
C GLU A 99 13.05 6.45 -4.46
N ASN A 100 13.41 6.64 -3.20
CA ASN A 100 13.50 5.57 -2.22
C ASN A 100 13.18 6.08 -0.80
N LEU A 101 13.26 5.20 0.19
CA LEU A 101 12.99 5.51 1.60
C LEU A 101 14.17 6.14 2.35
N LEU A 102 15.34 6.26 1.70
CA LEU A 102 16.52 6.89 2.30
C LEU A 102 16.49 8.42 2.15
N GLY A 103 15.56 8.95 1.35
CA GLY A 103 15.35 10.39 1.17
C GLY A 103 15.65 10.89 -0.24
N ASP A 104 16.24 10.05 -1.10
CA ASP A 104 16.61 10.42 -2.47
C ASP A 104 15.37 10.84 -3.27
N ARG A 105 15.54 11.84 -4.15
CA ARG A 105 14.47 12.44 -4.94
C ARG A 105 14.72 12.30 -6.42
N TYR A 106 13.64 12.49 -7.16
CA TYR A 106 13.71 12.65 -8.61
C TYR A 106 12.60 13.58 -9.09
N LEU A 107 12.82 14.15 -10.27
CA LEU A 107 11.87 15.01 -10.95
C LEU A 107 10.99 14.17 -11.89
N GLU A 108 9.69 14.12 -11.66
CA GLU A 108 8.74 13.47 -12.56
C GLU A 108 8.06 14.49 -13.46
N LEU A 109 8.08 14.23 -14.76
CA LEU A 109 7.36 14.96 -15.78
C LEU A 109 6.11 14.16 -16.15
N GLN A 110 4.94 14.75 -15.94
CA GLN A 110 3.66 14.16 -16.31
C GLN A 110 3.08 14.91 -17.50
N GLN A 111 2.67 14.17 -18.52
CA GLN A 111 2.01 14.73 -19.69
C GLN A 111 0.52 14.39 -19.60
N PRO A 112 -0.35 15.37 -19.32
CA PRO A 112 -1.78 15.13 -19.33
C PRO A 112 -2.25 14.77 -20.75
N PRO A 113 -3.43 14.13 -20.89
CA PRO A 113 -3.99 13.78 -22.20
C PRO A 113 -4.39 14.99 -23.05
N GLU A 114 -4.35 16.20 -22.50
CA GLU A 114 -4.62 17.42 -23.25
C GLU A 114 -3.56 17.68 -24.33
N VAL A 115 -4.03 18.10 -25.51
CA VAL A 115 -3.15 18.50 -26.60
C VAL A 115 -2.55 19.87 -26.27
N GLY A 116 -1.35 19.86 -25.72
CA GLY A 116 -0.57 21.06 -25.45
C GLY A 116 0.33 21.50 -26.61
N THR A 117 0.79 22.74 -26.57
CA THR A 117 1.78 23.27 -27.52
C THR A 117 3.19 22.84 -27.10
N PRO A 118 4.03 22.32 -28.01
CA PRO A 118 5.41 21.97 -27.69
C PRO A 118 6.21 23.16 -27.15
N LEU A 119 6.94 22.94 -26.06
CA LEU A 119 7.84 23.94 -25.48
C LEU A 119 9.15 23.99 -26.26
N ALA A 120 9.65 25.21 -26.48
CA ALA A 120 10.99 25.41 -27.02
C ALA A 120 12.05 25.07 -25.95
N ALA A 121 13.24 24.66 -26.40
CA ALA A 121 14.38 24.50 -25.49
C ALA A 121 14.66 25.82 -24.75
N GLY A 122 14.94 25.72 -23.46
CA GLY A 122 15.17 26.84 -22.54
C GLY A 122 13.90 27.46 -21.95
N ALA A 123 12.72 26.97 -22.32
CA ALA A 123 11.45 27.42 -21.76
C ALA A 123 11.34 27.12 -20.26
N THR A 124 10.57 27.95 -19.57
CA THR A 124 10.31 27.84 -18.14
C THR A 124 8.88 27.35 -17.92
N ILE A 125 8.74 26.24 -17.20
CA ILE A 125 7.47 25.71 -16.71
C ILE A 125 7.05 26.52 -15.46
N PRO A 126 5.86 27.14 -15.46
CA PRO A 126 5.43 28.02 -14.39
C PRO A 126 4.93 27.23 -13.16
N LEU A 127 4.85 27.92 -12.02
CA LEU A 127 4.54 27.33 -10.70
C LEU A 127 3.19 26.60 -10.65
N ASP A 128 2.19 27.06 -11.40
CA ASP A 128 0.86 26.46 -11.48
C ASP A 128 0.86 25.07 -12.13
N ARG A 129 1.95 24.68 -12.79
CA ARG A 129 2.17 23.34 -13.36
C ARG A 129 3.14 22.50 -12.54
N THR A 130 3.30 22.83 -11.26
CA THR A 130 4.23 22.12 -10.39
C THR A 130 3.54 21.62 -9.13
N THR A 131 3.93 20.42 -8.69
CA THR A 131 3.56 19.90 -7.39
C THR A 131 4.82 19.79 -6.53
N PRO A 132 4.87 20.46 -5.37
CA PRO A 132 6.01 20.40 -4.47
C PRO A 132 6.23 18.99 -3.92
N ALA A 133 7.41 18.77 -3.35
CA ALA A 133 7.76 17.50 -2.72
C ALA A 133 6.78 17.17 -1.58
N LEU A 134 6.48 15.87 -1.42
CA LEU A 134 5.74 15.39 -0.26
C LEU A 134 6.62 15.53 1.01
N ASP A 135 6.10 16.24 2.00
CA ASP A 135 6.69 16.35 3.34
C ASP A 135 6.44 15.07 4.14
N LEU A 136 7.49 14.27 4.30
CA LEU A 136 7.41 12.99 5.00
C LEU A 136 7.48 13.18 6.52
N ASP A 137 8.02 14.30 7.03
CA ASP A 137 8.04 14.58 8.47
C ASP A 137 6.63 14.82 8.99
N VAL A 138 5.82 15.59 8.27
CA VAL A 138 4.40 15.81 8.59
C VAL A 138 3.63 14.49 8.59
N LEU A 139 3.88 13.64 7.59
CA LEU A 139 3.25 12.32 7.50
C LEU A 139 3.69 11.41 8.66
N LEU A 140 4.99 11.16 8.83
CA LEU A 140 5.50 10.23 9.84
C LEU A 140 5.13 10.66 11.26
N ASN A 141 5.09 11.96 11.54
CA ASN A 141 4.62 12.48 12.84
C ASN A 141 3.14 12.15 13.09
N GLY A 142 2.30 12.16 12.07
CA GLY A 142 0.89 11.72 12.17
C GLY A 142 0.74 10.22 12.43
N PHE A 143 1.65 9.39 11.93
CA PHE A 143 1.58 7.93 12.04
C PHE A 143 2.43 7.33 13.18
N ARG A 144 3.19 8.14 13.93
CA ARG A 144 3.97 7.70 15.11
C ARG A 144 3.21 6.79 16.09
N PRO A 145 1.91 6.97 16.39
CA PRO A 145 1.19 6.05 17.27
C PRO A 145 1.06 4.62 16.74
N LEU A 146 1.03 4.46 15.41
CA LEU A 146 0.82 3.18 14.73
C LEU A 146 2.14 2.41 14.52
N PHE A 147 3.27 3.10 14.32
CA PHE A 147 4.59 2.47 14.17
C PHE A 147 5.22 1.98 15.49
N ARG A 148 4.63 2.32 16.65
CA ARG A 148 5.15 1.89 17.97
C ARG A 148 5.03 0.39 18.23
N GLY A 149 4.27 -0.35 17.42
CA GLY A 149 4.02 -1.78 17.59
C GLY A 149 4.54 -2.69 16.48
N LEU A 150 5.33 -2.17 15.52
CA LEU A 150 5.76 -2.91 14.33
C LEU A 150 7.28 -3.16 14.32
N GLU A 151 7.71 -4.27 13.74
CA GLU A 151 9.14 -4.54 13.52
C GLU A 151 9.70 -3.65 12.39
N PRO A 152 11.01 -3.31 12.39
CA PRO A 152 11.60 -2.37 11.43
C PRO A 152 11.38 -2.70 9.95
N SER A 153 11.33 -3.99 9.58
CA SER A 153 11.05 -4.43 8.21
C SER A 153 9.61 -4.16 7.77
N GLU A 154 8.65 -4.29 8.68
CA GLU A 154 7.23 -4.06 8.42
C GLU A 154 6.93 -2.56 8.28
N VAL A 155 7.66 -1.72 9.03
CA VAL A 155 7.59 -0.26 8.93
C VAL A 155 8.04 0.20 7.54
N ASN A 156 9.15 -0.34 7.03
CA ASN A 156 9.71 0.02 5.73
C ASN A 156 8.75 -0.36 4.57
N GLU A 157 8.14 -1.54 4.63
CA GLU A 157 7.18 -1.98 3.63
C GLU A 157 5.88 -1.14 3.66
N LEU A 158 5.34 -0.89 4.84
CA LEU A 158 4.15 -0.06 5.00
C LEU A 158 4.37 1.38 4.54
N ALA A 159 5.51 1.98 4.90
CA ALA A 159 5.88 3.34 4.48
C ALA A 159 6.04 3.43 2.96
N THR A 160 6.71 2.45 2.32
CA THR A 160 6.86 2.41 0.85
C THR A 160 5.50 2.36 0.16
N ASN A 161 4.63 1.45 0.59
CA ASN A 161 3.31 1.27 -0.03
C ASN A 161 2.41 2.48 0.18
N LEU A 162 2.49 3.13 1.34
CA LEU A 162 1.75 4.35 1.63
C LEU A 162 2.23 5.51 0.74
N ILE A 163 3.55 5.72 0.65
CA ILE A 163 4.14 6.74 -0.23
C ILE A 163 3.73 6.50 -1.67
N ALA A 164 3.83 5.26 -2.15
CA ALA A 164 3.40 4.90 -3.51
C ALA A 164 1.91 5.22 -3.73
N THR A 165 1.04 4.85 -2.80
CA THR A 165 -0.41 5.12 -2.90
C THR A 165 -0.72 6.61 -2.90
N LEU A 166 -0.12 7.38 -1.99
CA LEU A 166 -0.33 8.83 -1.90
C LEU A 166 0.24 9.58 -3.10
N GLN A 167 1.29 9.03 -3.72
CA GLN A 167 1.84 9.51 -4.99
C GLN A 167 1.02 9.03 -6.20
N GLY A 168 -0.12 8.34 -6.02
CA GLY A 168 -0.95 7.84 -7.12
C GLY A 168 -0.33 6.65 -7.87
N ARG A 169 0.68 6.00 -7.28
CA ARG A 169 1.38 4.78 -7.77
C ARG A 169 0.95 3.52 -7.01
N GLY A 170 -0.17 3.57 -6.29
CA GLY A 170 -0.73 2.40 -5.62
C GLY A 170 -0.90 1.27 -6.64
N GLY A 171 -0.27 0.12 -6.36
CA GLY A 171 0.05 -0.88 -7.37
C GLY A 171 -1.14 -1.38 -8.18
N THR A 172 -0.87 -1.80 -9.42
CA THR A 172 -1.81 -2.60 -10.21
C THR A 172 -2.26 -3.80 -9.39
N VAL A 173 -3.51 -4.21 -9.59
CA VAL A 173 -4.16 -5.38 -8.99
C VAL A 173 -3.24 -6.62 -8.96
N GLU A 174 -2.32 -6.75 -9.91
CA GLU A 174 -1.24 -7.74 -9.97
C GLU A 174 -0.27 -7.74 -8.78
N SER A 175 0.18 -6.57 -8.30
CA SER A 175 1.08 -6.47 -7.14
C SER A 175 0.37 -6.88 -5.85
N LEU A 176 -0.94 -6.61 -5.77
CA LEU A 176 -1.80 -7.02 -4.67
C LEU A 176 -2.08 -8.53 -4.74
N LEU A 177 -2.29 -9.09 -5.94
CA LEU A 177 -2.47 -10.53 -6.15
C LEU A 177 -1.21 -11.34 -5.86
N ALA A 178 -0.03 -10.88 -6.31
CA ALA A 178 1.24 -11.54 -6.07
C ALA A 178 1.59 -11.57 -4.57
N ARG A 179 1.31 -10.48 -3.85
CA ARG A 179 1.50 -10.41 -2.39
C ARG A 179 0.45 -11.22 -1.62
N THR A 180 -0.79 -11.27 -2.11
CA THR A 180 -1.86 -12.15 -1.59
C THR A 180 -1.51 -13.63 -1.77
N SER A 181 -0.84 -14.01 -2.87
CA SER A 181 -0.36 -15.39 -3.07
C SER A 181 0.70 -15.80 -2.04
N SER A 182 1.56 -14.89 -1.61
CA SER A 182 2.55 -15.21 -0.56
C SER A 182 1.91 -15.34 0.82
N LEU A 183 0.91 -14.49 1.10
CA LEU A 183 0.10 -14.53 2.32
C LEU A 183 -0.79 -15.79 2.39
N THR A 184 -1.30 -16.25 1.24
CA THR A 184 -2.15 -17.44 1.13
C THR A 184 -1.35 -18.74 1.32
N ASN A 185 -0.08 -18.77 0.91
CA ASN A 185 0.81 -19.90 1.18
C ASN A 185 1.20 -19.98 2.67
N GLY A 186 1.41 -18.84 3.35
CA GLY A 186 1.60 -18.81 4.80
C GLY A 186 0.36 -19.25 5.59
N LEU A 187 -0.83 -18.91 5.10
CA LEU A 187 -2.11 -19.23 5.76
C LEU A 187 -2.55 -20.70 5.58
N ALA A 188 -1.99 -21.42 4.62
CA ALA A 188 -2.26 -22.84 4.42
C ALA A 188 -1.51 -23.74 5.43
N ASP A 189 -0.39 -23.27 5.99
CA ASP A 189 0.39 -24.01 7.00
C ASP A 189 -0.11 -23.76 8.44
N ASP A 190 -0.98 -22.77 8.64
CA ASP A 190 -1.39 -22.29 9.97
C ASP A 190 -2.63 -22.98 10.57
N SER A 191 -2.85 -24.24 10.20
CA SER A 191 -3.86 -25.09 10.86
C SER A 191 -3.57 -25.25 12.37
N THR A 192 -2.31 -25.07 12.79
CA THR A 192 -1.86 -25.22 14.19
C THR A 192 -2.16 -23.98 15.05
N ALA A 193 -2.12 -22.77 14.47
CA ALA A 193 -2.42 -21.53 15.17
C ALA A 193 -3.92 -21.41 15.51
N ILE A 194 -4.80 -21.86 14.61
CA ILE A 194 -6.25 -21.85 14.84
C ILE A 194 -6.65 -22.86 15.93
N THR A 195 -6.07 -24.07 15.94
CA THR A 195 -6.30 -25.05 17.01
C THR A 195 -5.79 -24.53 18.37
N SER A 196 -4.62 -23.89 18.40
CA SER A 196 -4.05 -23.31 19.62
C SER A 196 -4.89 -22.15 20.17
N LEU A 197 -5.53 -21.36 19.31
CA LEU A 197 -6.45 -20.28 19.72
C LEU A 197 -7.75 -20.83 20.34
N ILE A 198 -8.24 -21.95 19.82
CA ILE A 198 -9.45 -22.62 20.34
C ILE A 198 -9.15 -23.26 21.71
N ASP A 199 -8.01 -23.94 21.85
CA ASP A 199 -7.61 -24.58 23.12
C ASP A 199 -7.37 -23.55 24.24
N ASN A 200 -6.76 -22.40 23.92
CA ASN A 200 -6.57 -21.32 24.88
C ASN A 200 -7.88 -20.63 25.29
N LEU A 201 -8.89 -20.61 24.41
CA LEU A 201 -10.21 -20.08 24.74
C LEU A 201 -10.97 -21.00 25.70
N ASP A 202 -10.82 -22.33 25.58
CA ASP A 202 -11.46 -23.30 26.47
C ASP A 202 -10.87 -23.25 27.89
N VAL A 203 -9.55 -23.02 28.01
CA VAL A 203 -8.86 -22.80 29.30
C VAL A 203 -9.32 -21.49 29.96
N LEU A 204 -9.51 -20.43 29.18
CA LEU A 204 -10.02 -19.14 29.67
C LEU A 204 -11.48 -19.23 30.13
N LEU A 205 -12.31 -19.99 29.42
CA LEU A 205 -13.71 -20.23 29.80
C LEU A 205 -13.84 -21.14 31.02
N GLY A 206 -12.94 -22.12 31.20
CA GLY A 206 -12.86 -22.94 32.41
C GLY A 206 -12.37 -22.18 33.65
N SER A 207 -11.48 -21.18 33.47
CA SER A 207 -10.96 -20.36 34.57
C SER A 207 -11.95 -19.28 35.08
N LEU A 208 -13.04 -19.04 34.38
CA LEU A 208 -14.08 -18.07 34.79
C LEU A 208 -15.14 -18.69 35.72
N ASP A 209 -15.28 -20.02 35.75
CA ASP A 209 -16.21 -20.71 36.65
C ASP A 209 -15.64 -20.89 38.08
N THR A 210 -14.31 -20.81 38.24
CA THR A 210 -13.62 -21.06 39.52
C THR A 210 -13.26 -19.80 40.33
N ARG A 211 -13.55 -18.58 39.83
CA ARG A 211 -13.15 -17.30 40.47
C ARG A 211 -14.28 -16.49 41.13
N ASP A 212 -15.48 -17.06 41.31
CA ASP A 212 -16.60 -16.36 41.97
C ASP A 212 -16.37 -16.16 43.49
N LEU A 213 -15.58 -17.03 44.13
CA LEU A 213 -15.35 -16.98 45.60
C LEU A 213 -14.35 -15.90 46.05
N GLN A 214 -13.29 -15.65 45.28
CA GLN A 214 -12.27 -14.63 45.63
C GLN A 214 -12.75 -13.20 45.40
N LEU A 215 -13.66 -12.99 44.44
CA LEU A 215 -14.23 -11.67 44.16
C LEU A 215 -15.20 -11.24 45.26
N ARG A 216 -16.04 -12.15 45.76
CA ARG A 216 -16.96 -11.89 46.89
C ARG A 216 -16.20 -11.53 48.18
N GLN A 217 -15.08 -12.18 48.43
CA GLN A 217 -14.25 -11.94 49.63
C GLN A 217 -13.54 -10.58 49.58
N THR A 218 -13.09 -10.17 48.40
CA THR A 218 -12.45 -8.85 48.17
C THR A 218 -13.48 -7.71 48.27
N ILE A 219 -14.70 -7.93 47.77
CA ILE A 219 -15.80 -6.96 47.90
C ILE A 219 -16.21 -6.79 49.38
N GLY A 220 -16.25 -7.88 50.15
CA GLY A 220 -16.55 -7.82 51.59
C GLY A 220 -15.51 -7.02 52.39
N GLN A 221 -14.22 -7.21 52.10
CA GLN A 221 -13.12 -6.47 52.76
C GLN A 221 -13.11 -4.98 52.38
N PHE A 222 -13.49 -4.66 51.14
CA PHE A 222 -13.63 -3.28 50.69
C PHE A 222 -14.83 -2.58 51.37
N GLN A 223 -15.93 -3.30 51.60
CA GLN A 223 -17.09 -2.79 52.34
C GLN A 223 -16.78 -2.50 53.81
N GLU A 224 -15.96 -3.32 54.46
CA GLU A 224 -15.45 -3.10 55.83
C GLU A 224 -14.54 -1.88 55.92
N LEU A 225 -13.68 -1.68 54.92
CA LEU A 225 -12.79 -0.52 54.84
C LEU A 225 -13.56 0.79 54.63
N VAL A 226 -14.57 0.79 53.76
CA VAL A 226 -15.41 1.96 53.46
C VAL A 226 -16.31 2.33 54.65
N SER A 227 -16.83 1.34 55.38
CA SER A 227 -17.66 1.57 56.57
C SER A 227 -16.85 1.99 57.79
N GLY A 228 -15.59 1.56 57.90
CA GLY A 228 -14.64 2.07 58.89
C GLY A 228 -14.25 3.54 58.63
N LEU A 229 -14.02 3.90 57.37
CA LEU A 229 -13.65 5.26 56.96
C LEU A 229 -14.81 6.27 57.08
N ALA A 230 -16.05 5.81 57.03
CA ALA A 230 -17.26 6.63 57.24
C ALA A 230 -17.57 6.96 58.71
N LYS A 231 -16.84 6.37 59.68
CA LYS A 231 -17.11 6.55 61.12
C LYS A 231 -16.36 7.72 61.76
N ASP A 232 -15.37 8.28 61.06
CA ASP A 232 -14.63 9.47 61.49
C ASP A 232 -15.00 10.69 60.62
N LYS A 233 -15.42 11.75 61.30
CA LYS A 233 -16.26 12.86 60.80
C LYS A 233 -15.51 13.92 59.96
N ASP A 234 -16.25 14.45 58.97
CA ASP A 234 -16.23 15.77 58.28
C ASP A 234 -14.90 16.56 58.16
N PRO A 235 -14.49 17.05 56.96
CA PRO A 235 -15.33 17.62 55.91
C PRO A 235 -14.87 17.24 54.47
N ILE A 236 -15.45 16.23 53.85
CA ILE A 236 -15.22 15.90 52.42
C ILE A 236 -16.55 15.56 51.74
N ALA A 237 -17.58 16.37 51.95
CA ALA A 237 -18.93 16.07 51.45
C ALA A 237 -19.18 16.49 49.98
N GLY A 238 -18.23 17.15 49.31
CA GLY A 238 -18.38 17.58 47.91
C GLY A 238 -17.81 16.61 46.88
N SER A 239 -16.63 16.03 47.14
CA SER A 239 -15.88 15.26 46.15
C SER A 239 -16.27 13.78 46.08
N ILE A 240 -16.85 13.23 47.14
CA ILE A 240 -17.22 11.81 47.23
C ILE A 240 -18.45 11.49 46.38
N THR A 241 -19.40 12.42 46.27
CA THR A 241 -20.64 12.21 45.50
C THR A 241 -20.37 12.11 44.00
N SER A 242 -19.46 12.92 43.45
CA SER A 242 -19.08 12.88 42.04
C SER A 242 -18.25 11.63 41.69
N ILE A 243 -17.41 11.17 42.62
CA ILE A 243 -16.61 9.94 42.45
C ILE A 243 -17.52 8.70 42.48
N ASN A 244 -18.51 8.67 43.37
CA ASN A 244 -19.49 7.57 43.42
C ASN A 244 -20.38 7.52 42.17
N GLN A 245 -20.76 8.67 41.60
CA GLN A 245 -21.53 8.70 40.34
C GLN A 245 -20.69 8.26 39.14
N MET A 246 -19.41 8.63 39.06
CA MET A 246 -18.51 8.13 38.03
C MET A 246 -18.22 6.64 38.18
N ALA A 247 -18.00 6.14 39.40
CA ALA A 247 -17.77 4.73 39.65
C ALA A 247 -19.01 3.88 39.32
N ALA A 248 -20.21 4.39 39.62
CA ALA A 248 -21.47 3.75 39.22
C ALA A 248 -21.66 3.74 37.70
N ALA A 249 -21.36 4.85 37.00
CA ALA A 249 -21.43 4.89 35.54
C ALA A 249 -20.39 3.98 34.86
N LEU A 250 -19.20 3.85 35.45
CA LEU A 250 -18.17 2.90 34.98
C LEU A 250 -18.59 1.46 35.26
N ALA A 251 -19.19 1.18 36.41
CA ALA A 251 -19.71 -0.14 36.75
C ALA A 251 -20.89 -0.54 35.85
N ASP A 252 -21.81 0.37 35.56
CA ASP A 252 -22.91 0.15 34.60
C ASP A 252 -22.36 -0.10 33.19
N LEU A 253 -21.36 0.66 32.74
CA LEU A 253 -20.69 0.42 31.46
C LEU A 253 -20.01 -0.97 31.39
N PHE A 254 -19.43 -1.42 32.50
CA PHE A 254 -18.83 -2.76 32.61
C PHE A 254 -19.85 -3.90 32.79
N THR A 255 -21.06 -3.61 33.24
CA THR A 255 -22.12 -4.60 33.44
C THR A 255 -22.98 -4.74 32.17
N ASP A 256 -23.32 -3.64 31.51
CA ASP A 256 -24.06 -3.61 30.24
C ASP A 256 -23.18 -3.93 29.02
N GLY A 257 -21.86 -3.71 29.10
CA GLY A 257 -20.92 -4.01 28.01
C GLY A 257 -20.59 -5.50 27.84
N ARG A 258 -20.91 -6.36 28.82
CA ARG A 258 -20.62 -7.80 28.77
C ARG A 258 -21.53 -8.57 27.82
N GLU A 259 -22.81 -8.21 27.76
CA GLU A 259 -23.81 -8.93 26.96
C GLU A 259 -23.62 -8.74 25.44
N PRO A 260 -23.35 -7.52 24.93
CA PRO A 260 -23.05 -7.29 23.51
C PRO A 260 -21.72 -7.92 23.12
N PHE A 261 -20.69 -7.81 23.97
CA PHE A 261 -19.37 -8.35 23.68
C PHE A 261 -19.37 -9.88 23.63
N LYS A 262 -20.09 -10.54 24.55
CA LYS A 262 -20.29 -11.99 24.53
C LYS A 262 -21.04 -12.44 23.27
N ARG A 263 -22.05 -11.68 22.84
CA ARG A 263 -22.78 -11.94 21.59
C ARG A 263 -21.91 -11.77 20.35
N THR A 264 -21.04 -10.75 20.31
CA THR A 264 -20.08 -10.57 19.21
C THR A 264 -19.06 -11.71 19.18
N LEU A 265 -18.54 -12.15 20.32
CA LEU A 265 -17.62 -13.27 20.39
C LEU A 265 -18.26 -14.59 19.93
N ILE A 266 -19.51 -14.85 20.30
CA ILE A 266 -20.26 -16.01 19.82
C ILE A 266 -20.49 -15.90 18.30
N ALA A 267 -20.92 -14.75 17.79
CA ALA A 267 -21.14 -14.56 16.36
C ALA A 267 -19.85 -14.70 15.53
N VAL A 268 -18.71 -14.24 16.06
CA VAL A 268 -17.39 -14.41 15.43
C VAL A 268 -16.96 -15.87 15.44
N LYS A 269 -17.19 -16.59 16.56
CA LYS A 269 -16.94 -18.03 16.65
C LYS A 269 -17.79 -18.81 15.64
N ASP A 270 -19.08 -18.54 15.58
CA ASP A 270 -20.01 -19.20 14.66
C ASP A 270 -19.64 -18.94 13.19
N LEU A 271 -19.23 -17.72 12.87
CA LEU A 271 -18.72 -17.37 11.53
C LEU A 271 -17.43 -18.11 11.22
N ALA A 272 -16.48 -18.17 12.16
CA ALA A 272 -15.23 -18.89 12.00
C ALA A 272 -15.47 -20.40 11.80
N GLU A 273 -16.40 -20.99 12.55
CA GLU A 273 -16.77 -22.40 12.43
C GLU A 273 -17.49 -22.69 11.10
N LEU A 274 -18.36 -21.79 10.66
CA LEU A 274 -19.02 -21.87 9.35
C LEU A 274 -18.02 -21.80 8.20
N LEU A 275 -17.05 -20.87 8.27
CA LEU A 275 -16.00 -20.71 7.27
C LEU A 275 -15.06 -21.92 7.26
N ASN A 276 -14.65 -22.41 8.44
CA ASN A 276 -13.80 -23.59 8.59
C ASN A 276 -14.48 -24.86 8.05
N THR A 277 -15.77 -25.05 8.36
CA THR A 277 -16.56 -26.20 7.87
C THR A 277 -16.74 -26.15 6.35
N ASN A 278 -16.86 -24.94 5.78
CA ASN A 278 -17.07 -24.73 4.34
C ASN A 278 -15.78 -24.42 3.57
N THR A 279 -14.60 -24.64 4.16
CA THR A 279 -13.29 -24.33 3.55
C THR A 279 -13.13 -24.92 2.14
N LYS A 280 -13.67 -26.11 1.89
CA LYS A 280 -13.64 -26.74 0.55
C LYS A 280 -14.46 -25.96 -0.48
N THR A 281 -15.62 -25.44 -0.09
CA THR A 281 -16.48 -24.61 -0.94
C THR A 281 -15.88 -23.23 -1.15
N LEU A 282 -15.35 -22.63 -0.08
CA LEU A 282 -14.66 -21.34 -0.13
C LEU A 282 -13.45 -21.40 -1.08
N ASN A 283 -12.59 -22.41 -0.93
CA ASN A 283 -11.44 -22.63 -1.83
C ASN A 283 -11.87 -22.87 -3.27
N LYS A 284 -13.01 -23.53 -3.50
CA LYS A 284 -13.54 -23.74 -4.86
C LYS A 284 -14.00 -22.43 -5.50
N VAL A 285 -14.72 -21.59 -4.74
CA VAL A 285 -15.15 -20.26 -5.19
C VAL A 285 -13.95 -19.37 -5.46
N LEU A 286 -12.99 -19.30 -4.53
CA LEU A 286 -11.77 -18.50 -4.67
C LEU A 286 -10.90 -18.95 -5.85
N LYS A 287 -10.78 -20.27 -6.10
CA LYS A 287 -10.07 -20.78 -7.29
C LYS A 287 -10.80 -20.49 -8.60
N SER A 288 -12.13 -20.41 -8.58
CA SER A 288 -12.92 -20.10 -9.77
C SER A 288 -13.04 -18.59 -10.05
N LEU A 289 -12.74 -17.75 -9.06
CA LEU A 289 -12.90 -16.30 -9.13
C LEU A 289 -12.06 -15.64 -10.23
N PRO A 290 -10.75 -15.97 -10.40
CA PRO A 290 -9.92 -15.38 -11.45
C PRO A 290 -10.44 -15.70 -12.85
N GLY A 291 -10.84 -16.95 -13.10
CA GLY A 291 -11.41 -17.35 -14.40
C GLY A 291 -12.76 -16.69 -14.69
N ALA A 292 -13.59 -16.43 -13.66
CA ALA A 292 -14.81 -15.65 -13.82
C ALA A 292 -14.50 -14.18 -14.14
N TYR A 293 -13.46 -13.62 -13.54
CA TYR A 293 -13.00 -12.26 -13.79
C TYR A 293 -12.39 -12.10 -15.18
N GLU A 294 -11.60 -13.06 -15.66
CA GLU A 294 -11.08 -13.09 -17.04
C GLU A 294 -12.21 -13.17 -18.07
N VAL A 295 -13.28 -13.92 -17.78
CA VAL A 295 -14.47 -13.96 -18.64
C VAL A 295 -15.17 -12.59 -18.66
N LEU A 296 -15.33 -11.93 -17.51
CA LEU A 296 -15.92 -10.60 -17.41
C LEU A 296 -15.06 -9.51 -18.09
N ASP A 297 -13.73 -9.60 -17.97
CA ASP A 297 -12.77 -8.71 -18.60
C ASP A 297 -12.74 -8.89 -20.13
N ARG A 298 -12.75 -10.14 -20.59
CA ARG A 298 -12.88 -10.46 -22.01
C ARG A 298 -14.21 -9.95 -22.59
N ILE A 299 -15.27 -9.91 -21.78
CA ILE A 299 -16.56 -9.32 -22.15
C ILE A 299 -16.48 -7.78 -22.23
N GLY A 300 -15.68 -7.11 -21.38
CA GLY A 300 -15.49 -5.66 -21.39
C GLY A 300 -14.57 -5.13 -22.51
N SER A 301 -13.65 -5.96 -23.01
CA SER A 301 -12.63 -5.57 -24.01
C SER A 301 -13.16 -5.24 -25.42
N HIS A 302 -14.44 -5.49 -25.72
CA HIS A 302 -15.01 -5.31 -27.07
C HIS A 302 -15.91 -4.06 -27.23
N GLY A 303 -15.87 -3.10 -26.29
CA GLY A 303 -16.62 -1.84 -26.36
C GLY A 303 -18.03 -1.90 -25.74
N ASN A 304 -18.74 -0.77 -25.75
CA ASN A 304 -19.99 -0.52 -25.01
C ASN A 304 -21.25 -1.23 -25.57
N THR A 305 -21.10 -2.40 -26.21
CA THR A 305 -22.23 -3.17 -26.77
C THR A 305 -22.12 -4.66 -26.48
N PHE A 306 -23.16 -5.22 -25.87
CA PHE A 306 -23.30 -6.65 -25.61
C PHE A 306 -23.75 -7.39 -26.88
N ASN A 307 -22.93 -8.32 -27.39
CA ASN A 307 -23.32 -9.22 -28.48
C ASN A 307 -23.46 -10.65 -27.96
N PHE A 308 -24.66 -11.01 -27.50
CA PHE A 308 -24.98 -12.38 -27.11
C PHE A 308 -25.45 -13.18 -28.34
N TYR A 309 -24.74 -14.25 -28.68
CA TYR A 309 -25.15 -15.18 -29.72
C TYR A 309 -25.71 -16.46 -29.10
N LEU A 310 -27.00 -16.71 -29.31
CA LEU A 310 -27.65 -17.94 -28.84
C LEU A 310 -27.32 -19.09 -29.81
N CYS A 311 -26.20 -19.78 -29.59
CA CYS A 311 -25.75 -20.84 -30.49
C CYS A 311 -26.53 -22.14 -30.37
N ALA A 312 -27.01 -22.47 -29.17
CA ALA A 312 -27.88 -23.62 -28.99
C ALA A 312 -28.74 -23.49 -27.73
N VAL A 313 -29.94 -24.08 -27.79
CA VAL A 313 -30.83 -24.21 -26.64
C VAL A 313 -31.22 -25.67 -26.49
N GLN A 314 -31.11 -26.17 -25.26
CA GLN A 314 -31.66 -27.44 -24.85
C GLN A 314 -32.44 -27.24 -23.56
N VAL A 315 -33.71 -27.59 -23.57
CA VAL A 315 -34.58 -27.50 -22.41
C VAL A 315 -34.56 -28.84 -21.70
N VAL A 316 -34.30 -28.82 -20.39
CA VAL A 316 -34.37 -30.00 -19.53
C VAL A 316 -35.53 -29.81 -18.58
N ILE A 317 -36.54 -30.67 -18.72
CA ILE A 317 -37.72 -30.68 -17.85
C ILE A 317 -37.69 -31.92 -16.96
N SER A 318 -38.12 -31.77 -15.72
CA SER A 318 -38.25 -32.90 -14.79
C SER A 318 -39.44 -33.77 -15.19
N GLY A 319 -39.16 -34.99 -15.63
CA GLY A 319 -40.19 -35.98 -15.94
C GLY A 319 -40.76 -36.65 -14.68
N PRO A 320 -41.86 -37.42 -14.82
CA PRO A 320 -42.42 -38.19 -13.72
C PRO A 320 -41.38 -39.13 -13.11
N GLY A 321 -41.16 -39.04 -11.80
CA GLY A 321 -40.17 -39.84 -11.07
C GLY A 321 -38.77 -39.22 -10.97
N GLY A 322 -38.61 -37.92 -11.21
CA GLY A 322 -37.34 -37.20 -11.00
C GLY A 322 -36.28 -37.46 -12.08
N LYS A 323 -36.63 -38.19 -13.14
CA LYS A 323 -35.74 -38.42 -14.28
C LYS A 323 -35.82 -37.22 -15.25
N PRO A 324 -34.70 -36.57 -15.59
CA PRO A 324 -34.70 -35.42 -16.48
C PRO A 324 -35.01 -35.85 -17.91
N ILE A 325 -36.02 -35.23 -18.52
CA ILE A 325 -36.34 -35.34 -19.95
C ILE A 325 -35.67 -34.16 -20.65
N LYS A 326 -34.79 -34.45 -21.61
CA LYS A 326 -34.07 -33.44 -22.40
C LYS A 326 -34.74 -33.29 -23.76
N THR A 327 -35.05 -32.06 -24.18
CA THR A 327 -35.52 -31.79 -25.54
C THR A 327 -34.37 -31.94 -26.55
N PRO A 328 -34.67 -32.11 -27.85
CA PRO A 328 -33.67 -31.98 -28.91
C PRO A 328 -32.96 -30.61 -28.81
N MET A 329 -31.66 -30.60 -29.04
CA MET A 329 -30.85 -29.39 -29.00
C MET A 329 -31.09 -28.59 -30.29
N VAL A 330 -31.71 -27.43 -30.16
CA VAL A 330 -31.94 -26.52 -31.29
C VAL A 330 -30.68 -25.68 -31.45
N ARG A 331 -29.97 -25.81 -32.58
CA ARG A 331 -28.73 -25.09 -32.87
C ARG A 331 -28.97 -23.96 -33.88
N SER A 332 -28.34 -22.81 -33.64
CA SER A 332 -28.33 -21.66 -34.56
C SER A 332 -27.43 -21.95 -35.77
N GLN A 333 -27.88 -21.58 -36.97
CA GLN A 333 -27.15 -21.82 -38.22
C GLN A 333 -26.18 -20.68 -38.60
N THR A 334 -25.96 -19.71 -37.71
CA THR A 334 -25.02 -18.61 -37.96
C THR A 334 -23.57 -19.12 -38.04
N GLU A 335 -22.75 -18.56 -38.94
CA GLU A 335 -21.35 -18.98 -39.16
C GLU A 335 -20.51 -18.99 -37.87
N ARG A 336 -20.79 -18.08 -36.93
CA ARG A 336 -20.11 -18.02 -35.62
C ARG A 336 -20.45 -19.16 -34.66
N CYS A 337 -21.50 -19.93 -34.94
CA CYS A 337 -21.93 -21.08 -34.13
C CYS A 337 -21.61 -22.43 -34.81
N GLN A 338 -20.88 -22.41 -35.93
CA GLN A 338 -20.49 -23.60 -36.70
C GLN A 338 -19.02 -24.03 -36.46
N SER A 339 -18.27 -23.30 -35.64
CA SER A 339 -16.91 -23.66 -35.19
C SER A 339 -16.93 -24.57 -33.96
#